data_AF-A0A943X9L7-F1
#
_entry.id   AF-A0A943X9L7-F1
#
_cell.length_a   1.000
_cell.length_b   1.000
_cell.length_c   1.000
_cell.angle_alpha   90.00
_cell.angle_beta   90.00
_cell.angle_gamma   90.00
#
_symmetry.space_group_name_H-M   'P 1'
#
loop_
_entity.id
_entity.type
_entity.pdbx_description
1 polymer ?
#
loop_
_entity_poly.entity_id
_entity_poly.type
_entity_poly.pdbx_seq_one_letter_code
_entity_poly.pdbx_strand_id
1 'polypeptide(L)'
;MTSNISLEELSLCGSPYKIYQDKSKFCFGIDAVLLADYAKGIHGKKICDLCTGNGIIPILLAGIIKAQEIHGIELQKDIADLAKESVTLNNLNDRIKIFEGNLKDATSILEKNTYDAVTVNPPYMKNDSTVKENPISIARQEIHCTLEDVLKSSADLLKSNGKFFMIHRPNRLGEIFILLEKYNLGARRIRLVQPKKNKKPTMVLLEAEKCLHPELIVEPALTVYKDSGIYTEEINEIYRRNKKKVSLDKEATEKVSKMSLSG
;
A
#
# COMPACT_ATOMS: atom_id res chain seq x y z
N MET A 1 -21.31 -3.57 -18.33
CA MET A 1 -20.54 -3.72 -17.08
C MET A 1 -20.45 -5.20 -16.78
N THR A 2 -19.26 -5.78 -16.80
CA THR A 2 -19.02 -7.21 -16.51
C THR A 2 -19.29 -7.52 -15.04
N SER A 3 -19.81 -8.72 -14.76
CA SER A 3 -20.31 -9.17 -13.44
C SER A 3 -19.30 -9.22 -12.28
N ASN A 4 -18.04 -8.84 -12.52
CA ASN A 4 -16.94 -9.01 -11.56
C ASN A 4 -16.46 -7.70 -10.92
N ILE A 5 -16.93 -6.54 -11.41
CA ILE A 5 -16.58 -5.24 -10.83
C ILE A 5 -17.52 -4.95 -9.65
N SER A 6 -16.95 -4.67 -8.48
CA SER A 6 -17.66 -4.20 -7.30
C SER A 6 -17.18 -2.82 -6.87
N LEU A 7 -18.09 -2.05 -6.28
CA LEU A 7 -17.76 -0.77 -5.66
C LEU A 7 -17.65 -0.96 -4.15
N GLU A 8 -16.52 -0.55 -3.58
CA GLU A 8 -16.28 -0.58 -2.13
C GLU A 8 -16.20 0.84 -1.57
N GLU A 9 -16.90 1.09 -0.46
CA GLU A 9 -16.80 2.37 0.26
C GLU A 9 -15.58 2.36 1.20
N LEU A 10 -14.68 3.32 0.99
CA LEU A 10 -13.54 3.60 1.86
C LEU A 10 -13.96 4.44 3.07
N SER A 11 -15.20 4.29 3.54
CA SER A 11 -15.60 4.71 4.90
C SER A 11 -14.64 4.14 5.96
N LEU A 12 -13.98 3.02 5.61
CA LEU A 12 -12.74 2.52 6.16
C LEU A 12 -11.59 3.52 5.91
N CYS A 13 -11.02 4.03 7.00
CA CYS A 13 -10.01 5.10 7.08
C CYS A 13 -10.62 6.51 7.09
N GLY A 14 -11.92 6.66 7.38
CA GLY A 14 -12.57 7.97 7.56
C GLY A 14 -12.59 8.81 6.29
N SER A 15 -12.35 8.17 5.14
CA SER A 15 -12.42 8.77 3.83
C SER A 15 -13.86 8.66 3.30
N PRO A 16 -14.43 9.70 2.69
CA PRO A 16 -15.73 9.60 2.03
C PRO A 16 -15.64 8.88 0.68
N TYR A 17 -14.44 8.45 0.27
CA TYR A 17 -14.18 7.94 -1.07
C TYR A 17 -14.65 6.51 -1.29
N LYS A 18 -14.77 6.15 -2.55
CA LYS A 18 -15.15 4.82 -3.02
C LYS A 18 -14.10 4.30 -4.00
N ILE A 19 -14.04 3.00 -4.20
CA ILE A 19 -13.08 2.42 -5.13
C ILE A 19 -13.68 1.25 -5.89
N TYR A 20 -13.40 1.18 -7.19
CA TYR A 20 -13.76 0.02 -7.97
C TYR A 20 -12.73 -1.09 -7.75
N GLN A 21 -13.24 -2.31 -7.61
CA GLN A 21 -12.45 -3.53 -7.54
C GLN A 21 -12.96 -4.50 -8.58
N ASP A 22 -12.03 -5.15 -9.29
CA ASP A 22 -12.33 -6.30 -10.12
C ASP A 22 -12.01 -7.58 -9.32
N LYS A 23 -13.05 -8.32 -8.92
CA LYS A 23 -12.90 -9.54 -8.11
C LYS A 23 -12.18 -10.67 -8.85
N SER A 24 -12.05 -10.58 -10.17
CA SER A 24 -11.25 -11.52 -10.95
C SER A 24 -9.76 -11.18 -10.97
N LYS A 25 -9.39 -10.03 -10.41
CA LYS A 25 -8.02 -9.52 -10.30
C LYS A 25 -7.63 -9.37 -8.83
N PHE A 26 -6.48 -8.72 -8.59
CA PHE A 26 -6.00 -8.46 -7.24
C PHE A 26 -6.77 -7.29 -6.60
N CYS A 27 -7.56 -7.60 -5.56
CA CYS A 27 -8.17 -6.59 -4.68
C CYS A 27 -7.18 -6.12 -3.60
N PHE A 28 -7.30 -4.87 -3.16
CA PHE A 28 -6.43 -4.34 -2.12
C PHE A 28 -6.63 -5.08 -0.79
N GLY A 29 -5.54 -5.24 -0.03
CA GLY A 29 -5.56 -5.84 1.30
C GLY A 29 -5.39 -4.80 2.41
N ILE A 30 -5.20 -5.32 3.63
CA ILE A 30 -4.83 -4.51 4.79
C ILE A 30 -3.49 -3.78 4.58
N ASP A 31 -2.60 -4.35 3.78
CA ASP A 31 -1.28 -3.80 3.43
C ASP A 31 -1.37 -2.38 2.85
N ALA A 32 -2.26 -2.14 1.89
CA ALA A 32 -2.46 -0.82 1.29
C ALA A 32 -2.93 0.22 2.33
N VAL A 33 -3.84 -0.18 3.22
CA VAL A 33 -4.35 0.67 4.29
C VAL A 33 -3.25 1.01 5.30
N LEU A 34 -2.48 0.00 5.71
CA LEU A 34 -1.38 0.17 6.65
C LEU A 34 -0.29 1.09 6.07
N LEU A 35 0.06 0.91 4.79
CA LEU A 35 1.06 1.75 4.13
C LEU A 35 0.59 3.21 4.03
N ALA A 36 -0.66 3.44 3.63
CA ALA A 36 -1.22 4.79 3.57
C ALA A 36 -1.20 5.48 4.95
N ASP A 37 -1.61 4.80 6.02
CA ASP A 37 -1.53 5.36 7.38
C ASP A 37 -0.08 5.57 7.84
N TYR A 38 0.83 4.67 7.49
CA TYR A 38 2.25 4.80 7.83
C TYR A 38 2.90 6.04 7.19
N ALA A 39 2.40 6.40 6.01
CA ALA A 39 2.80 7.55 5.21
C ALA A 39 2.01 8.84 5.53
N LYS A 40 1.08 8.84 6.51
CA LYS A 40 0.23 10.01 6.81
C LYS A 40 0.99 11.26 7.29
N GLY A 41 2.23 11.08 7.76
CA GLY A 41 3.12 12.17 8.18
C GLY A 41 3.82 12.88 7.02
N ILE A 42 3.51 12.54 5.76
CA ILE A 42 4.07 13.26 4.60
C ILE A 42 3.58 14.71 4.62
N HIS A 43 4.54 15.62 4.68
CA HIS A 43 4.35 17.04 4.44
C HIS A 43 4.99 17.36 3.08
N GLY A 44 4.17 17.48 2.04
CA GLY A 44 4.67 17.60 0.69
C GLY A 44 3.60 18.04 -0.31
N LYS A 45 4.07 18.50 -1.47
CA LYS A 45 3.25 18.91 -2.59
C LYS A 45 3.02 17.74 -3.53
N LYS A 46 4.03 16.92 -3.82
CA LYS A 46 3.99 15.90 -4.87
C LYS A 46 4.40 14.52 -4.38
N ILE A 47 3.52 13.54 -4.58
CA ILE A 47 3.71 12.15 -4.13
C ILE A 47 3.60 11.22 -5.33
N CYS A 48 4.41 10.17 -5.36
CA CYS A 48 4.27 9.09 -6.33
C CYS A 48 3.93 7.78 -5.61
N ASP A 49 2.97 7.03 -6.14
CA ASP A 49 2.68 5.66 -5.74
C ASP A 49 3.08 4.72 -6.87
N LEU A 50 4.11 3.92 -6.64
CA LEU A 50 4.55 2.88 -7.57
C LEU A 50 3.77 1.59 -7.30
N CYS A 51 3.46 0.82 -8.35
CA CYS A 51 2.60 -0.36 -8.26
C CYS A 51 1.21 -0.01 -7.72
N THR A 52 0.58 1.03 -8.28
CA THR A 52 -0.60 1.64 -7.66
C THR A 52 -1.86 0.77 -7.68
N GLY A 53 -1.88 -0.29 -8.49
CA GLY A 53 -3.03 -1.15 -8.62
C GLY A 53 -4.26 -0.36 -9.02
N ASN A 54 -5.38 -0.58 -8.35
CA ASN A 54 -6.63 0.15 -8.59
C ASN A 54 -6.65 1.58 -8.00
N GLY A 55 -5.50 2.13 -7.60
CA GLY A 55 -5.37 3.49 -7.08
C GLY A 55 -5.73 3.64 -5.59
N ILE A 56 -5.77 2.53 -4.84
CA ILE A 56 -6.17 2.54 -3.43
C ILE A 56 -5.30 3.46 -2.56
N ILE A 57 -3.98 3.38 -2.65
CA ILE A 57 -3.08 4.20 -1.83
C ILE A 57 -3.23 5.68 -2.19
N PRO A 58 -3.23 6.11 -3.48
CA PRO A 58 -3.49 7.50 -3.84
C PRO A 58 -4.81 8.05 -3.30
N ILE A 59 -5.90 7.27 -3.40
CA ILE A 59 -7.22 7.69 -2.92
C ILE A 59 -7.24 7.79 -1.39
N LEU A 60 -6.66 6.82 -0.68
CA LEU A 60 -6.53 6.91 0.77
C LEU A 60 -5.69 8.12 1.18
N LEU A 61 -4.52 8.31 0.58
CA LEU A 61 -3.66 9.47 0.83
C LEU A 61 -4.39 10.79 0.58
N ALA A 62 -5.12 10.93 -0.53
CA ALA A 62 -5.89 12.14 -0.81
C ALA A 62 -6.89 12.50 0.30
N GLY A 63 -7.42 11.50 1.01
CA GLY A 63 -8.37 11.66 2.11
C GLY A 63 -7.71 11.92 3.47
N ILE A 64 -6.41 11.64 3.63
CA ILE A 64 -5.73 11.74 4.93
C ILE A 64 -4.63 12.81 4.98
N ILE A 65 -4.11 13.22 3.83
CA ILE A 65 -3.07 14.25 3.71
C ILE A 65 -3.46 15.35 2.70
N LYS A 66 -2.88 16.53 2.89
CA LYS A 66 -3.07 17.71 2.04
C LYS A 66 -2.03 17.82 0.91
N ALA A 67 -1.69 16.69 0.28
CA ALA A 67 -0.83 16.70 -0.91
C ALA A 67 -1.52 17.45 -2.07
N GLN A 68 -0.74 18.22 -2.84
CA GLN A 68 -1.25 18.97 -4.00
C GLN A 68 -1.47 18.01 -5.18
N GLU A 69 -0.50 17.13 -5.44
CA GLU A 69 -0.51 16.17 -6.54
C GLU A 69 -0.07 14.79 -6.05
N ILE A 70 -0.77 13.76 -6.50
CA ILE A 70 -0.46 12.35 -6.27
C ILE A 70 -0.45 11.63 -7.62
N HIS A 71 0.66 11.01 -7.99
CA HIS A 71 0.81 10.30 -9.26
C HIS A 71 0.92 8.79 -9.00
N GLY A 72 0.06 7.98 -9.61
CA GLY A 72 0.15 6.52 -9.56
C GLY A 72 0.73 5.96 -10.85
N ILE A 73 1.65 4.98 -10.77
CA ILE A 73 2.08 4.17 -11.93
C ILE A 73 1.59 2.74 -11.78
N GLU A 74 0.87 2.24 -12.78
CA GLU A 74 0.43 0.85 -12.88
C GLU A 74 0.82 0.25 -14.23
N LEU A 75 1.34 -0.98 -14.21
CA LEU A 75 1.79 -1.68 -15.41
C LEU A 75 0.62 -2.22 -16.24
N GLN A 76 -0.41 -2.74 -15.57
CA GLN A 76 -1.52 -3.40 -16.22
C GLN A 76 -2.58 -2.36 -16.64
N LYS A 77 -2.70 -2.13 -17.95
CA LYS A 77 -3.63 -1.15 -18.54
C LYS A 77 -5.03 -1.19 -17.96
N ASP A 78 -5.61 -2.38 -17.87
CA ASP A 78 -6.97 -2.60 -17.41
C ASP A 78 -7.16 -2.33 -15.91
N ILE A 79 -6.11 -2.47 -15.11
CA ILE A 79 -6.09 -2.07 -13.70
C ILE A 79 -5.87 -0.55 -13.58
N ALA A 80 -4.98 0.03 -14.40
CA ALA A 80 -4.75 1.47 -14.47
C ALA A 80 -6.02 2.23 -14.88
N ASP A 81 -6.79 1.71 -15.83
CA ASP A 81 -8.06 2.30 -16.25
C ASP A 81 -9.11 2.23 -15.12
N LEU A 82 -9.17 1.11 -14.39
CA LEU A 82 -10.03 0.99 -13.19
C LEU A 82 -9.65 1.99 -12.09
N ALA A 83 -8.35 2.27 -11.94
CA ALA A 83 -7.87 3.30 -11.03
C ALA A 83 -8.30 4.71 -11.48
N LYS A 84 -8.19 5.04 -12.78
CA LYS A 84 -8.68 6.32 -13.34
C LYS A 84 -10.19 6.50 -13.14
N GLU A 85 -10.97 5.44 -13.34
CA GLU A 85 -12.41 5.44 -13.06
C GLU A 85 -12.69 5.69 -11.58
N SER A 86 -11.93 5.06 -10.69
CA SER A 86 -12.05 5.27 -9.24
C SER A 86 -11.68 6.70 -8.83
N VAL A 87 -10.63 7.29 -9.42
CA VAL A 87 -10.26 8.69 -9.19
C VAL A 87 -11.38 9.64 -9.66
N THR A 88 -11.94 9.38 -10.85
CA THR A 88 -13.03 10.19 -11.41
C THR A 88 -14.29 10.10 -10.56
N LEU A 89 -14.65 8.90 -10.10
CA LEU A 89 -15.81 8.68 -9.23
C LEU A 89 -15.78 9.55 -7.96
N ASN A 90 -14.59 9.84 -7.45
CA ASN A 90 -14.39 10.63 -6.24
C ASN A 90 -14.14 12.12 -6.49
N ASN A 91 -14.21 12.59 -7.74
CA ASN A 91 -13.84 13.95 -8.14
C ASN A 91 -12.41 14.32 -7.72
N LEU A 92 -11.47 13.38 -7.87
CA LEU A 92 -10.07 13.55 -7.47
C LEU A 92 -9.13 13.82 -8.65
N ASN A 93 -9.64 14.02 -9.86
CA ASN A 93 -8.84 14.20 -11.08
C ASN A 93 -7.85 15.38 -11.02
N ASP A 94 -8.19 16.45 -10.28
CA ASP A 94 -7.31 17.61 -10.10
C ASP A 94 -6.13 17.31 -9.16
N ARG A 95 -6.22 16.24 -8.35
CA ARG A 95 -5.22 15.88 -7.34
C ARG A 95 -4.50 14.58 -7.65
N ILE A 96 -5.15 13.62 -8.31
CA ILE A 96 -4.61 12.30 -8.59
C ILE A 96 -4.52 12.08 -10.10
N LYS A 97 -3.35 11.71 -10.58
CA LYS A 97 -3.12 11.30 -11.97
C LYS A 97 -2.59 9.87 -12.01
N ILE A 98 -3.20 9.01 -12.81
CA ILE A 98 -2.77 7.62 -12.98
C ILE A 98 -2.15 7.45 -14.36
N PHE A 99 -0.94 6.90 -14.38
CA PHE A 99 -0.17 6.61 -15.58
C PHE A 99 -0.08 5.09 -15.77
N GLU A 100 -0.31 4.65 -17.00
CA GLU A 100 0.02 3.31 -17.42
C GLU A 100 1.52 3.25 -17.74
N GLY A 101 2.24 2.29 -17.18
CA GLY A 101 3.64 2.11 -17.49
C GLY A 101 4.38 1.18 -16.54
N ASN A 102 5.58 0.76 -16.96
CA ASN A 102 6.47 -0.01 -16.12
C ASN A 102 7.23 0.92 -15.17
N LEU A 103 7.28 0.58 -13.87
CA LEU A 103 8.05 1.37 -12.89
C LEU A 103 9.53 1.47 -13.24
N LYS A 104 10.10 0.51 -13.99
CA LYS A 104 11.51 0.56 -14.45
C LYS A 104 11.77 1.76 -15.35
N ASP A 105 10.73 2.19 -16.05
CA ASP A 105 10.73 3.32 -16.97
C ASP A 105 10.02 4.53 -16.37
N ALA A 106 9.80 4.55 -15.05
CA ALA A 106 9.05 5.61 -14.37
C ALA A 106 9.60 7.00 -14.67
N THR A 107 10.91 7.13 -14.87
CA THR A 107 11.56 8.42 -15.14
C THR A 107 11.39 8.91 -16.57
N SER A 108 10.87 8.07 -17.46
CA SER A 108 10.43 8.46 -18.81
C SER A 108 9.00 8.99 -18.81
N ILE A 109 8.24 8.70 -17.75
CA ILE A 109 6.83 9.09 -17.55
C ILE A 109 6.74 10.29 -16.61
N LEU A 110 7.55 10.28 -15.56
CA LEU A 110 7.57 11.25 -14.47
C LEU A 110 8.94 11.89 -14.35
N GLU A 111 8.96 13.15 -13.94
CA GLU A 111 10.19 13.92 -13.76
C GLU A 111 11.03 13.40 -12.58
N LYS A 112 12.34 13.24 -12.81
CA LYS A 112 13.31 12.85 -11.77
C LYS A 112 13.43 13.92 -10.69
N ASN A 113 13.88 13.52 -9.49
CA ASN A 113 14.22 14.42 -8.38
C ASN A 113 13.12 15.44 -8.01
N THR A 114 11.85 15.09 -8.21
CA THR A 114 10.72 16.03 -8.08
C THR A 114 9.80 15.69 -6.91
N TYR A 115 9.77 14.43 -6.48
CA TYR A 115 8.78 13.94 -5.52
C TYR A 115 9.23 14.14 -4.08
N ASP A 116 8.32 14.65 -3.24
CA ASP A 116 8.50 14.75 -1.79
C ASP A 116 8.45 13.38 -1.13
N ALA A 117 7.61 12.49 -1.67
CA ALA A 117 7.50 11.12 -1.20
C ALA A 117 7.17 10.13 -2.32
N VAL A 118 7.63 8.89 -2.12
CA VAL A 118 7.27 7.73 -2.93
C VAL A 118 6.70 6.66 -2.00
N THR A 119 5.52 6.15 -2.32
CA THR A 119 4.93 4.96 -1.69
C THR A 119 4.99 3.78 -2.64
N VAL A 120 5.14 2.57 -2.11
CA VAL A 120 5.08 1.35 -2.91
C VAL A 120 4.58 0.17 -2.08
N ASN A 121 3.59 -0.55 -2.64
CA ASN A 121 3.20 -1.88 -2.19
C ASN A 121 3.56 -2.87 -3.32
N PRO A 122 4.82 -3.29 -3.42
CA PRO A 122 5.29 -4.04 -4.58
C PRO A 122 4.84 -5.51 -4.50
N PRO A 123 4.93 -6.26 -5.61
CA PRO A 123 4.87 -7.71 -5.59
C PRO A 123 5.87 -8.31 -4.58
N TYR A 124 5.43 -9.24 -3.72
CA TYR A 124 6.24 -9.75 -2.60
C TYR A 124 7.07 -11.00 -2.91
N MET A 125 6.71 -11.74 -3.94
CA MET A 125 7.29 -13.05 -4.23
C MET A 125 8.36 -12.93 -5.31
N LYS A 126 9.53 -13.53 -5.08
CA LYS A 126 10.50 -13.71 -6.16
C LYS A 126 9.82 -14.46 -7.32
N ASN A 127 10.23 -14.11 -8.54
CA ASN A 127 9.71 -14.78 -9.72
C ASN A 127 9.95 -16.29 -9.63
N ASP A 128 8.89 -17.05 -9.84
CA ASP A 128 8.94 -18.50 -9.98
C ASP A 128 8.53 -18.81 -11.41
N SER A 129 9.51 -19.24 -12.22
CA SER A 129 9.33 -19.49 -13.65
C SER A 129 8.34 -20.61 -13.96
N THR A 130 7.89 -21.37 -12.94
CA THR A 130 6.86 -22.39 -13.08
C THR A 130 5.43 -21.84 -13.02
N VAL A 131 5.24 -20.60 -12.56
CA VAL A 131 3.92 -19.99 -12.42
C VAL A 131 3.50 -19.32 -13.73
N LYS A 132 2.30 -19.66 -14.20
CA LYS A 132 1.72 -19.05 -15.40
C LYS A 132 1.38 -17.58 -15.16
N GLU A 133 1.86 -16.73 -16.06
CA GLU A 133 1.57 -15.31 -16.04
C GLU A 133 0.06 -15.03 -16.20
N ASN A 134 -0.47 -14.25 -15.27
CA ASN A 134 -1.84 -13.75 -15.24
C ASN A 134 -1.89 -12.48 -14.35
N PRO A 135 -3.00 -11.71 -14.34
CA PRO A 135 -3.06 -10.47 -13.57
C PRO A 135 -2.74 -10.60 -12.07
N ILE A 136 -3.10 -11.73 -11.46
CA ILE A 136 -2.84 -12.00 -10.04
C ILE A 136 -1.36 -12.35 -9.83
N SER A 137 -0.74 -13.12 -10.73
CA SER A 137 0.69 -13.43 -10.60
C SER A 137 1.55 -12.19 -10.83
N ILE A 138 1.22 -11.34 -11.81
CA ILE A 138 1.90 -10.06 -12.06
C ILE A 138 1.85 -9.16 -10.82
N ALA A 139 0.72 -9.10 -10.11
CA ALA A 139 0.58 -8.31 -8.89
C ALA A 139 1.32 -8.89 -7.67
N ARG A 140 1.65 -10.20 -7.67
CA ARG A 140 2.21 -10.89 -6.50
C ARG A 140 3.66 -11.30 -6.65
N GLN A 141 4.14 -11.46 -7.87
CA GLN A 141 5.48 -11.94 -8.20
C GLN A 141 6.31 -10.88 -8.93
N GLU A 142 7.62 -10.89 -8.70
CA GLU A 142 8.64 -10.07 -9.35
C GLU A 142 8.85 -10.45 -10.83
N ILE A 143 7.78 -10.62 -11.62
CA ILE A 143 7.82 -11.01 -13.05
C ILE A 143 8.36 -9.84 -13.89
N HIS A 144 7.80 -8.65 -13.70
CA HIS A 144 8.07 -7.47 -14.54
C HIS A 144 8.90 -6.39 -13.84
N CYS A 145 9.05 -6.48 -12.52
CA CYS A 145 9.90 -5.61 -11.71
C CYS A 145 10.52 -6.42 -10.57
N THR A 146 11.77 -6.14 -10.25
CA THR A 146 12.47 -6.70 -9.09
C THR A 146 12.41 -5.72 -7.91
N LEU A 147 12.77 -6.18 -6.71
CA LEU A 147 12.95 -5.28 -5.57
C LEU A 147 13.99 -4.19 -5.88
N GLU A 148 15.06 -4.52 -6.60
CA GLU A 148 16.09 -3.55 -7.01
C GLU A 148 15.51 -2.45 -7.92
N ASP A 149 14.68 -2.82 -8.90
CA ASP A 149 14.00 -1.86 -9.77
C ASP A 149 13.11 -0.90 -8.97
N VAL A 150 12.39 -1.41 -7.97
CA VAL A 150 11.56 -0.60 -7.08
C VAL A 150 12.39 0.44 -6.35
N LEU A 151 13.49 0.04 -5.71
CA LEU A 151 14.34 0.98 -4.94
C LEU A 151 15.04 1.98 -5.85
N LYS A 152 15.54 1.53 -7.01
CA LYS A 152 16.17 2.41 -8.01
C LYS A 152 15.21 3.47 -8.52
N SER A 153 14.02 3.06 -9.00
CA SER A 153 13.03 4.01 -9.54
C SER A 153 12.52 4.97 -8.46
N SER A 154 12.31 4.48 -7.23
CA SER A 154 11.94 5.35 -6.11
C SER A 154 13.03 6.40 -5.85
N ALA A 155 14.29 5.98 -5.82
CA ALA A 155 15.43 6.85 -5.56
C ALA A 155 15.66 7.90 -6.67
N ASP A 156 15.33 7.58 -7.93
CA ASP A 156 15.44 8.50 -9.07
C ASP A 156 14.31 9.55 -9.09
N LEU A 157 13.12 9.20 -8.60
CA LEU A 157 11.96 10.11 -8.53
C LEU A 157 12.04 11.08 -7.35
N LEU A 158 12.58 10.63 -6.21
CA LEU A 158 12.69 11.42 -4.99
C LEU A 158 13.67 12.58 -5.15
N LYS A 159 13.24 13.76 -4.70
CA LYS A 159 14.17 14.87 -4.48
C LYS A 159 15.10 14.57 -3.28
N SER A 160 16.16 15.35 -3.11
CA SER A 160 16.97 15.29 -1.89
C SER A 160 16.12 15.47 -0.63
N ASN A 161 16.33 14.63 0.38
CA ASN A 161 15.53 14.54 1.61
C ASN A 161 14.08 14.09 1.38
N GLY A 162 13.74 13.61 0.19
CA GLY A 162 12.46 12.98 -0.10
C GLY A 162 12.30 11.66 0.65
N LYS A 163 11.05 11.29 0.95
CA LYS A 163 10.72 10.13 1.79
C LYS A 163 10.25 8.94 0.97
N PHE A 164 10.82 7.77 1.24
CA PHE A 164 10.38 6.51 0.66
C PHE A 164 9.60 5.71 1.69
N PHE A 165 8.43 5.18 1.32
CA PHE A 165 7.61 4.31 2.14
C PHE A 165 7.30 3.01 1.41
N MET A 166 7.51 1.89 2.10
CA MET A 166 7.25 0.56 1.55
C MET A 166 6.60 -0.34 2.59
N ILE A 167 5.72 -1.21 2.12
CA ILE A 167 5.33 -2.41 2.87
C ILE A 167 5.89 -3.65 2.16
N HIS A 168 6.49 -4.57 2.92
CA HIS A 168 7.08 -5.79 2.37
C HIS A 168 6.98 -6.95 3.36
N ARG A 169 7.55 -8.11 3.00
CA ARG A 169 7.76 -9.27 3.87
C ARG A 169 9.06 -9.19 4.68
N PRO A 170 9.05 -9.57 5.99
CA PRO A 170 10.25 -9.51 6.84
C PRO A 170 11.45 -10.34 6.36
N ASN A 171 11.24 -11.45 5.67
CA ASN A 171 12.32 -12.30 5.16
C ASN A 171 13.18 -11.61 4.06
N ARG A 172 12.72 -10.47 3.54
CA ARG A 172 13.42 -9.68 2.51
C ARG A 172 14.23 -8.53 3.11
N LEU A 173 14.16 -8.31 4.43
CA LEU A 173 14.81 -7.17 5.10
C LEU A 173 16.30 -7.07 4.79
N GLY A 174 17.05 -8.18 4.82
CA GLY A 174 18.48 -8.18 4.50
C GLY A 174 18.77 -7.62 3.10
N GLU A 175 18.00 -8.05 2.09
CA GLU A 175 18.13 -7.53 0.71
C GLU A 175 17.68 -6.07 0.61
N ILE A 176 16.59 -5.70 1.31
CA ILE A 176 16.08 -4.33 1.34
C ILE A 176 17.14 -3.36 1.89
N PHE A 177 17.79 -3.66 3.02
CA PHE A 177 18.80 -2.77 3.61
C PHE A 177 20.02 -2.59 2.70
N ILE A 178 20.46 -3.66 2.02
CA ILE A 178 21.57 -3.59 1.06
C ILE A 178 21.20 -2.67 -0.12
N LEU A 179 19.98 -2.80 -0.66
CA LEU A 179 19.52 -1.98 -1.78
C LEU A 179 19.26 -0.53 -1.39
N LEU A 180 18.74 -0.29 -0.19
CA LEU A 180 18.57 1.05 0.36
C LEU A 180 19.90 1.81 0.39
N GLU A 181 20.95 1.17 0.92
CA GLU A 181 22.30 1.73 0.93
C GLU A 181 22.83 1.97 -0.49
N LYS A 182 22.68 0.98 -1.38
CA LYS A 182 23.10 1.08 -2.79
C LYS A 182 22.51 2.29 -3.52
N TYR A 183 21.27 2.67 -3.20
CA TYR A 183 20.57 3.78 -3.86
C TYR A 183 20.51 5.07 -3.02
N ASN A 184 21.33 5.17 -1.98
CA ASN A 184 21.43 6.34 -1.10
C ASN A 184 20.09 6.72 -0.47
N LEU A 185 19.37 5.71 0.04
CA LEU A 185 18.14 5.83 0.82
C LEU A 185 18.44 5.33 2.24
N GLY A 186 18.64 6.22 3.21
CA GLY A 186 18.89 5.77 4.59
C GLY A 186 17.60 5.39 5.28
N ALA A 187 17.56 4.17 5.82
CA ALA A 187 16.41 3.68 6.58
C ALA A 187 16.19 4.52 7.84
N ARG A 188 14.98 5.05 8.00
CA ARG A 188 14.59 5.91 9.11
C ARG A 188 13.76 5.18 10.15
N ARG A 189 12.78 4.41 9.70
CA ARG A 189 11.78 3.81 10.58
C ARG A 189 11.32 2.47 10.02
N ILE A 190 11.19 1.47 10.88
CA ILE A 190 10.56 0.20 10.53
C ILE A 190 9.52 -0.18 11.56
N ARG A 191 8.46 -0.83 11.10
CA ARG A 191 7.43 -1.41 11.97
C ARG A 191 7.02 -2.79 11.49
N LEU A 192 7.26 -3.79 12.33
CA LEU A 192 6.82 -5.17 12.07
C LEU A 192 5.32 -5.28 12.26
N VAL A 193 4.64 -6.03 11.39
CA VAL A 193 3.20 -6.29 11.48
C VAL A 193 2.99 -7.78 11.68
N GLN A 194 2.32 -8.13 12.77
CA GLN A 194 2.05 -9.50 13.18
C GLN A 194 0.55 -9.78 13.25
N PRO A 195 0.09 -10.97 12.83
CA PRO A 195 -1.34 -11.27 12.81
C PRO A 195 -1.93 -11.33 14.23
N LYS A 196 -1.18 -11.82 15.23
CA LYS A 196 -1.55 -11.87 16.65
C LYS A 196 -0.30 -11.62 17.51
N LYS A 197 -0.49 -11.27 18.80
CA LYS A 197 0.57 -10.82 19.73
C LYS A 197 1.79 -11.76 19.80
N ASN A 198 1.57 -13.07 19.71
CA ASN A 198 2.60 -14.10 19.85
C ASN A 198 2.85 -14.88 18.55
N LYS A 199 2.60 -14.27 17.38
CA LYS A 199 2.83 -14.88 16.07
C LYS A 199 3.92 -14.14 15.33
N LYS A 200 4.67 -14.85 14.49
CA LYS A 200 5.74 -14.23 13.69
C LYS A 200 5.17 -13.08 12.85
N PRO A 201 5.90 -11.96 12.71
CA PRO A 201 5.54 -10.92 11.76
C PRO A 201 5.41 -11.46 10.34
N THR A 202 4.39 -11.00 9.62
CA THR A 202 4.14 -11.39 8.24
C THR A 202 4.36 -10.25 7.27
N MET A 203 4.39 -9.00 7.76
CA MET A 203 4.72 -7.81 6.97
C MET A 203 5.66 -6.89 7.76
N VAL A 204 6.32 -5.98 7.07
CA VAL A 204 7.13 -4.90 7.62
C VAL A 204 6.83 -3.63 6.84
N LEU A 205 6.53 -2.56 7.58
CA LEU A 205 6.47 -1.20 7.07
C LEU A 205 7.86 -0.58 7.21
N LEU A 206 8.29 0.18 6.22
CA LEU A 206 9.59 0.83 6.19
C LEU A 206 9.46 2.26 5.65
N GLU A 207 10.12 3.19 6.33
CA GLU A 207 10.37 4.56 5.89
C GLU A 207 11.88 4.73 5.71
N ALA A 208 12.29 5.34 4.60
CA ALA A 208 13.67 5.75 4.33
C ALA A 208 13.71 7.17 3.76
N GLU A 209 14.88 7.81 3.78
CA GLU A 209 15.07 9.18 3.33
C GLU A 209 16.21 9.26 2.31
N LYS A 210 15.96 9.99 1.20
CA LYS A 210 16.95 10.15 0.12
C LYS A 210 18.09 11.06 0.54
N CYS A 211 19.33 10.59 0.35
CA CYS A 211 20.58 11.30 0.66
C CYS A 211 20.81 11.57 2.16
N LEU A 212 20.09 10.88 3.05
CA LEU A 212 20.24 11.01 4.49
C LEU A 212 20.41 9.62 5.10
N HIS A 213 21.23 9.51 6.14
CA HIS A 213 21.42 8.27 6.92
C HIS A 213 21.05 8.52 8.39
N PRO A 214 19.75 8.66 8.68
CA PRO A 214 19.29 8.94 10.03
C PRO A 214 19.44 7.71 10.94
N GLU A 215 19.24 7.91 12.24
CA GLU A 215 19.04 6.81 13.17
C GLU A 215 17.82 5.98 12.76
N LEU A 216 18.00 4.66 12.69
CA LEU A 216 16.92 3.71 12.45
C LEU A 216 16.08 3.52 13.71
N ILE A 217 14.80 3.87 13.63
CA ILE A 217 13.81 3.63 14.68
C ILE A 217 13.09 2.32 14.41
N VAL A 218 13.15 1.38 15.36
CA VAL A 218 12.34 0.15 15.34
C VAL A 218 11.11 0.36 16.21
N GLU A 219 9.95 0.52 15.58
CA GLU A 219 8.69 0.74 16.28
C GLU A 219 8.15 -0.54 16.95
N PRO A 220 7.35 -0.40 18.02
CA PRO A 220 6.57 -1.51 18.56
C PRO A 220 5.75 -2.21 17.48
N ALA A 221 5.81 -3.54 17.45
CA ALA A 221 5.13 -4.33 16.44
C ALA A 221 3.61 -4.08 16.44
N LEU A 222 3.05 -3.86 15.26
CA LEU A 222 1.62 -3.70 15.06
C LEU A 222 0.93 -5.07 15.08
N THR A 223 0.00 -5.27 16.01
CA THR A 223 -0.78 -6.52 16.08
C THR A 223 -2.12 -6.35 15.39
N VAL A 224 -2.41 -7.18 14.39
CA VAL A 224 -3.62 -7.03 13.56
C VAL A 224 -4.87 -7.48 14.31
N TYR A 225 -4.86 -8.70 14.85
CA TYR A 225 -6.02 -9.30 15.49
C TYR A 225 -5.76 -9.59 16.96
N LYS A 226 -6.83 -9.49 17.75
CA LYS A 226 -6.90 -10.09 19.08
C LYS A 226 -7.01 -11.61 18.99
N ASP A 227 -6.86 -12.31 20.11
CA ASP A 227 -7.05 -13.76 20.14
C ASP A 227 -8.45 -14.18 19.73
N SER A 228 -9.46 -13.35 20.02
CA SER A 228 -10.86 -13.50 19.60
C SER A 228 -11.11 -13.33 18.10
N GLY A 229 -10.09 -12.98 17.30
CA GLY A 229 -10.20 -12.87 15.85
C GLY A 229 -10.70 -11.52 15.33
N ILE A 230 -11.07 -10.59 16.22
CA ILE A 230 -11.42 -9.21 15.84
C ILE A 230 -10.17 -8.33 15.73
N TYR A 231 -10.27 -7.23 14.98
CA TYR A 231 -9.21 -6.22 14.92
C TYR A 231 -8.89 -5.63 16.29
N THR A 232 -7.60 -5.33 16.50
CA THR A 232 -7.15 -4.56 17.67
C THR A 232 -7.64 -3.11 17.62
N GLU A 233 -7.60 -2.42 18.76
CA GLU A 233 -7.92 -1.01 18.86
C GLU A 233 -7.11 -0.18 17.86
N GLU A 234 -5.81 -0.41 17.80
CA GLU A 234 -4.91 0.33 16.91
C GLU A 234 -5.26 0.13 15.42
N ILE A 235 -5.61 -1.10 15.01
CA ILE A 235 -6.11 -1.33 13.64
C ILE A 235 -7.43 -0.59 13.41
N ASN A 236 -8.36 -0.60 14.38
CA ASN A 236 -9.61 0.14 14.23
C ASN A 236 -9.38 1.66 14.12
N GLU A 237 -8.37 2.20 14.80
CA GLU A 237 -7.94 3.60 14.68
C GLU A 237 -7.35 3.90 13.30
N ILE A 238 -6.48 3.03 12.78
CA ILE A 238 -5.94 3.14 11.41
C ILE A 238 -7.08 3.14 10.39
N TYR A 239 -8.01 2.20 10.54
CA TYR A 239 -9.21 2.11 9.71
C TYR A 239 -10.28 3.17 10.08
N ARG A 240 -10.01 4.08 11.02
CA ARG A 240 -10.94 5.10 11.53
C ARG A 240 -12.37 4.61 11.70
N ARG A 241 -12.55 3.37 12.17
CA ARG A 241 -13.86 2.77 12.36
C ARG A 241 -14.49 3.42 13.58
N ASN A 242 -15.64 4.08 13.40
CA ASN A 242 -16.43 4.59 14.52
C ASN A 242 -16.73 3.47 15.54
N LYS A 243 -16.66 3.78 16.84
CA LYS A 243 -16.95 2.81 17.93
C LYS A 243 -18.27 2.05 17.76
N LYS A 244 -19.29 2.67 17.13
CA LYS A 244 -20.60 2.06 16.79
C LYS A 244 -20.53 0.95 15.71
N LYS A 245 -19.57 0.99 14.78
CA LYS A 245 -19.42 -0.02 13.72
C LYS A 245 -18.66 -1.25 14.26
N VAL A 246 -17.72 -1.03 15.18
CA VAL A 246 -16.98 -2.08 15.89
C VAL A 246 -17.90 -2.95 16.76
N SER A 247 -18.95 -2.38 17.37
CA SER A 247 -19.95 -3.16 18.12
C SER A 247 -20.80 -4.07 17.21
N LEU A 248 -21.17 -3.60 16.01
CA LEU A 248 -21.93 -4.38 15.03
C LEU A 248 -21.12 -5.56 14.47
N ASP A 249 -19.84 -5.37 14.17
CA ASP A 249 -18.95 -6.45 13.70
C ASP A 249 -18.73 -7.52 14.79
N LYS A 250 -18.66 -7.13 16.07
CA LYS A 250 -18.60 -8.06 17.21
C LYS A 250 -19.86 -8.93 17.31
N GLU A 251 -21.05 -8.32 17.22
CA GLU A 251 -22.32 -9.04 17.26
C GLU A 251 -22.49 -10.01 16.07
N ALA A 252 -22.04 -9.61 14.87
CA ALA A 252 -22.05 -10.46 13.70
C ALA A 252 -21.10 -11.67 13.84
N THR A 253 -19.88 -11.44 14.35
CA THR A 253 -18.90 -12.51 14.58
C THR A 253 -19.38 -13.50 15.64
N GLU A 254 -19.98 -13.02 16.74
CA GLU A 254 -20.56 -13.88 17.78
C GLU A 254 -21.76 -14.69 17.29
N LYS A 255 -22.61 -14.12 16.41
CA LYS A 255 -23.74 -14.87 15.79
C LYS A 255 -23.24 -16.00 14.88
N VAL A 256 -22.21 -15.76 14.08
CA VAL A 256 -21.62 -16.80 13.20
C VAL A 256 -20.94 -17.91 14.02
N SER A 257 -20.25 -17.57 15.11
CA SER A 257 -19.68 -18.56 16.03
C SER A 257 -20.74 -19.37 16.79
N LYS A 258 -21.90 -18.78 17.10
CA LYS A 258 -23.02 -19.52 17.74
C LYS A 258 -23.75 -20.44 16.76
N MET A 259 -23.91 -20.05 15.51
CA MET A 259 -24.54 -20.90 14.47
C MET A 259 -23.69 -22.10 14.05
N SER A 260 -22.36 -22.03 14.22
CA SER A 260 -21.44 -23.13 13.91
C SER A 260 -21.25 -24.13 15.05
N LEU A 261 -21.80 -23.86 16.23
CA LEU A 261 -21.80 -24.77 17.39
C LEU A 261 -23.14 -25.48 17.63
N SER A 262 -24.16 -25.16 16.81
CA SER A 262 -25.51 -25.72 16.90
C SER A 262 -25.89 -26.59 15.69
N GLY A 263 -24.90 -27.07 14.93
CA GLY A 263 -25.06 -27.94 13.76
C GLY A 263 -24.21 -29.20 13.88
#